data_AF-A0A6I1MRT7-F1
#
_entry.id   AF-A0A6I1MRT7-F1
#
_cell.length_a   1.000
_cell.length_b   1.000
_cell.length_c   1.000
_cell.angle_alpha   90.00
_cell.angle_beta   90.00
_cell.angle_gamma   90.00
#
_symmetry.space_group_name_H-M   'P 1'
#
loop_
_entity.id
_entity.type
_entity.pdbx_description
1 polymer ?
#
loop_
_entity_poly.entity_id
_entity_poly.type
_entity_poly.pdbx_seq_one_letter_code
_entity_poly.pdbx_strand_id
1 'polypeptide(L)'
;MGINKKIISTIMALVLLIIPTTTCHALNLSTQYINHNRSHQYLNPKGLVIHDTDNEGATAQNNHDYFNRVYAGASAHYFVDWNKAIKT
;
A
#
# COMPACT_ATOMS: atom_id res chain seq x y z
N MET A 1 -19.15 30.58 -40.05
CA MET A 1 -18.51 31.21 -38.88
C MET A 1 -17.46 30.22 -38.36
N GLY A 2 -16.17 30.48 -38.61
CA GLY A 2 -15.10 29.53 -38.28
C GLY A 2 -14.64 29.69 -36.83
N ILE A 3 -14.55 28.59 -36.08
CA ILE A 3 -14.09 28.62 -34.69
C ILE A 3 -12.59 28.97 -34.67
N ASN A 4 -12.20 29.92 -33.83
CA ASN A 4 -10.84 30.42 -33.73
C ASN A 4 -9.90 29.35 -33.13
N LYS A 5 -8.88 28.94 -33.88
CA LYS A 5 -7.89 27.92 -33.47
C LYS A 5 -7.17 28.28 -32.16
N LYS A 6 -7.02 29.57 -31.83
CA LYS A 6 -6.48 30.00 -30.52
C LYS A 6 -7.39 29.63 -29.36
N ILE A 7 -8.71 29.74 -29.54
CA ILE A 7 -9.71 29.38 -28.51
C ILE A 7 -9.67 27.87 -28.26
N ILE A 8 -9.57 27.07 -29.32
CA ILE A 8 -9.45 25.60 -29.22
C ILE A 8 -8.15 25.21 -28.47
N SER A 9 -7.03 25.85 -28.81
CA SER A 9 -5.75 25.63 -28.13
C SER A 9 -5.80 25.97 -26.65
N THR A 10 -6.45 27.06 -26.26
CA THR A 10 -6.56 27.48 -24.86
C THR A 10 -7.48 26.56 -24.06
N ILE A 11 -8.59 26.11 -24.65
CA ILE A 11 -9.51 25.15 -24.01
C ILE A 11 -8.81 23.80 -23.80
N MET A 12 -8.05 23.31 -24.78
CA MET A 12 -7.31 22.05 -24.65
C MET A 12 -6.23 22.10 -23.57
N ALA A 13 -5.51 23.22 -23.43
CA ALA A 13 -4.54 23.39 -22.35
C ALA A 13 -5.21 23.44 -20.96
N LEU A 14 -6.39 24.07 -20.86
CA LEU A 14 -7.15 24.13 -19.60
C LEU A 14 -7.71 22.76 -19.20
N VAL A 15 -8.19 21.96 -20.17
CA VAL A 15 -8.67 20.58 -19.95
C VAL A 15 -7.55 19.66 -19.44
N LEU A 16 -6.31 19.88 -19.87
CA LEU A 16 -5.15 19.09 -19.42
C LEU A 16 -4.79 19.35 -17.94
N LEU A 17 -5.13 20.52 -17.38
CA LEU A 17 -4.91 20.85 -15.97
C LEU A 17 -5.95 20.26 -15.01
N ILE A 18 -7.08 19.75 -15.52
CA ILE A 18 -8.18 19.20 -14.71
C ILE A 18 -8.11 17.67 -14.62
N ILE A 19 -7.10 17.05 -15.24
CA ILE A 19 -6.87 15.61 -15.12
C ILE A 19 -6.24 15.39 -13.75
N PRO A 20 -6.92 14.72 -12.79
CA PRO A 20 -6.28 14.37 -11.54
C PRO A 20 -5.13 13.43 -11.85
N THR A 21 -3.90 13.93 -11.79
CA THR A 21 -2.71 13.10 -11.76
C THR A 21 -2.71 12.44 -10.38
N THR A 22 -3.30 11.26 -10.27
CA THR A 22 -3.18 10.43 -9.08
C THR A 22 -1.72 9.98 -9.00
N THR A 23 -0.89 10.79 -8.34
CA THR A 23 0.46 10.37 -7.98
C THR A 23 0.31 9.28 -6.93
N CYS A 24 0.63 8.04 -7.30
CA CYS A 24 0.87 6.99 -6.33
C CYS A 24 2.19 7.31 -5.62
N HIS A 25 2.11 7.88 -4.43
CA HIS A 25 3.27 8.03 -3.58
C HIS A 25 3.62 6.67 -2.98
N ALA A 26 4.89 6.30 -3.03
CA ALA A 26 5.37 5.12 -2.31
C ALA A 26 5.07 5.29 -0.81
N LEU A 27 4.49 4.26 -0.20
CA LEU A 27 4.18 4.26 1.23
C LEU A 27 5.48 4.19 2.06
N ASN A 28 5.44 4.76 3.26
CA ASN A 28 6.54 4.62 4.22
C ASN A 28 6.70 3.15 4.62
N LEU A 29 7.94 2.64 4.54
CA LEU A 29 8.28 1.30 4.98
C LEU A 29 8.99 1.36 6.34
N SER A 30 8.43 0.69 7.34
CA SER A 30 9.02 0.51 8.67
C SER A 30 9.36 -0.96 8.90
N THR A 31 10.43 -1.26 9.64
CA THR A 31 10.74 -2.63 10.08
C THR A 31 10.40 -2.79 11.56
N GLN A 32 9.54 -3.74 11.89
CA GLN A 32 9.13 -4.08 13.25
C GLN A 32 8.99 -5.59 13.35
N TYR A 33 10.01 -6.27 13.88
CA TYR A 33 10.00 -7.73 13.95
C TYR A 33 8.98 -8.23 14.98
N ILE A 34 8.20 -9.24 14.59
CA ILE A 34 7.40 -10.01 15.55
C ILE A 34 8.25 -11.10 16.21
N ASN A 35 7.92 -11.50 17.44
CA ASN A 35 8.56 -12.61 18.14
C ASN A 35 7.63 -13.82 18.28
N HIS A 36 6.34 -13.61 18.57
CA HIS A 36 5.45 -14.70 19.00
C HIS A 36 5.13 -15.74 17.91
N ASN A 37 4.82 -15.30 16.69
CA ASN A 37 4.51 -16.20 15.56
C ASN A 37 5.64 -16.27 14.51
N ARG A 38 6.85 -15.81 14.84
CA ARG A 38 7.98 -15.82 13.90
C ARG A 38 8.58 -17.22 13.82
N SER A 39 8.80 -17.74 12.61
CA SER A 39 9.42 -19.07 12.45
C SER A 39 10.91 -19.11 12.79
N HIS A 40 11.60 -17.96 12.64
CA HIS A 40 13.06 -17.82 12.67
C HIS A 40 13.83 -18.70 11.67
N GLN A 41 13.12 -19.37 10.76
CA GLN A 41 13.73 -20.17 9.71
C GLN A 41 14.20 -19.28 8.57
N TYR A 42 15.37 -19.59 8.01
CA TYR A 42 15.87 -18.89 6.84
C TYR A 42 14.97 -19.18 5.63
N LEU A 43 14.58 -18.15 4.90
CA LEU A 43 13.76 -18.24 3.70
C LEU A 43 14.56 -17.76 2.48
N ASN A 44 14.55 -18.55 1.40
CA ASN A 44 14.99 -18.16 0.07
C ASN A 44 13.76 -17.94 -0.84
N PRO A 45 13.17 -16.73 -0.86
CA PRO A 45 11.88 -16.50 -1.50
C PRO A 45 11.94 -16.68 -3.01
N LYS A 46 10.91 -17.30 -3.59
CA LYS A 46 10.76 -17.52 -5.04
C LYS A 46 9.72 -16.62 -5.70
N GLY A 47 8.92 -15.93 -4.89
CA GLY A 47 7.82 -15.09 -5.34
C GLY A 47 7.13 -14.39 -4.18
N LEU A 48 6.00 -13.77 -4.49
CA LEU A 48 5.15 -13.03 -3.56
C LEU A 48 3.76 -13.65 -3.51
N VAL A 49 3.14 -13.62 -2.34
CA VAL A 49 1.73 -13.96 -2.14
C VAL A 49 1.04 -12.73 -1.55
N ILE A 50 -0.11 -12.37 -2.10
CA ILE A 50 -0.91 -11.24 -1.67
C ILE A 50 -2.14 -11.80 -0.95
N HIS A 51 -2.37 -11.30 0.27
CA HIS A 51 -3.53 -11.64 1.09
C HIS A 51 -4.29 -10.36 1.42
N ASP A 52 -5.61 -10.47 1.53
CA ASP A 52 -6.46 -9.46 2.19
C ASP A 52 -6.69 -9.88 3.64
N THR A 53 -6.83 -8.91 4.56
CA THR A 53 -6.99 -9.22 5.98
C THR A 53 -8.39 -9.68 6.35
N ASP A 54 -9.39 -9.48 5.48
CA ASP A 54 -10.81 -9.71 5.75
C ASP A 54 -11.27 -9.07 7.08
N ASN A 55 -10.66 -7.92 7.40
CA ASN A 55 -10.84 -7.21 8.65
C ASN A 55 -10.89 -5.70 8.36
N GLU A 56 -12.09 -5.24 8.03
CA GLU A 56 -12.36 -3.89 7.58
C GLU A 56 -11.81 -2.85 8.58
N GLY A 57 -11.09 -1.85 8.07
CA GLY A 57 -10.53 -0.76 8.87
C GLY A 57 -9.31 -1.13 9.73
N ALA A 58 -8.87 -2.39 9.74
CA ALA A 58 -7.66 -2.78 10.46
C ALA A 58 -6.41 -2.18 9.80
N THR A 59 -5.54 -1.57 10.61
CA THR A 59 -4.28 -1.00 10.14
C THR A 59 -3.17 -2.05 10.07
N ALA A 60 -2.07 -1.72 9.40
CA ALA A 60 -0.84 -2.51 9.41
C ALA A 60 -0.32 -2.71 10.84
N GLN A 61 -0.45 -1.69 11.70
CA GLN A 61 -0.06 -1.79 13.10
C GLN A 61 -0.96 -2.74 13.89
N ASN A 62 -2.28 -2.70 13.67
CA ASN A 62 -3.21 -3.61 14.36
C ASN A 62 -2.86 -5.08 14.08
N ASN A 63 -2.55 -5.40 12.81
CA ASN A 63 -2.14 -6.75 12.43
C ASN A 63 -0.77 -7.12 13.01
N HIS A 64 0.26 -6.25 12.88
CA HIS A 64 1.56 -6.47 13.53
C HIS A 64 1.39 -6.80 15.03
N ASP A 65 0.63 -5.98 15.75
CA ASP A 65 0.46 -6.13 17.20
C ASP A 65 -0.33 -7.40 17.54
N TYR A 66 -1.34 -7.78 16.74
CA TYR A 66 -2.05 -9.05 16.89
C TYR A 66 -1.11 -10.24 16.73
N PHE A 67 -0.39 -10.31 15.60
CA PHE A 67 0.56 -11.40 15.30
C PHE A 67 1.79 -11.40 16.22
N ASN A 68 2.05 -10.34 16.97
CA ASN A 68 3.10 -10.31 17.99
C ASN A 68 2.60 -10.65 19.41
N ARG A 69 1.28 -10.53 19.67
CA ARG A 69 0.71 -10.67 21.02
C ARG A 69 0.11 -12.05 21.28
N VAL A 70 -0.63 -12.62 20.34
CA VAL A 70 -1.39 -13.86 20.54
C VAL A 70 -0.86 -14.99 19.65
N TYR A 71 -1.06 -16.24 20.07
CA TYR A 71 -0.78 -17.39 19.22
C TYR A 71 -1.83 -17.46 18.11
N ALA A 72 -1.41 -17.18 16.88
CA ALA A 72 -2.26 -17.21 15.69
C ALA A 72 -2.03 -18.46 14.83
N GLY A 73 -0.92 -19.18 15.06
CA GLY A 73 -0.48 -20.28 14.19
C GLY A 73 -0.10 -19.82 12.77
N ALA A 74 0.08 -18.52 12.56
CA ALA A 74 0.38 -17.89 11.28
C ALA A 74 1.16 -16.58 11.47
N SER A 75 1.83 -16.13 10.41
CA SER A 75 2.51 -14.83 10.33
C SER A 75 2.60 -14.38 8.88
N ALA A 76 2.70 -13.07 8.64
CA ALA A 76 3.07 -12.51 7.34
C ALA A 76 4.44 -11.83 7.42
N HIS A 77 5.05 -11.56 6.26
CA HIS A 77 6.31 -10.82 6.14
C HIS A 77 6.10 -9.30 6.06
N TYR A 78 4.92 -8.88 5.60
CA TYR A 78 4.54 -7.48 5.49
C TYR A 78 3.07 -7.32 5.85
N PHE A 79 2.75 -6.25 6.59
CA PHE A 79 1.39 -5.72 6.73
C PHE A 79 1.34 -4.34 6.10
N VAL A 80 0.31 -4.05 5.32
CA VAL A 80 0.21 -2.81 4.54
C VAL A 80 -1.18 -2.20 4.72
N ASP A 81 -1.23 -0.88 4.92
CA ASP A 81 -2.45 -0.09 4.92
C ASP A 81 -2.26 1.20 4.09
N TRP A 82 -3.26 2.08 4.09
CA TRP A 82 -3.23 3.35 3.34
C TRP A 82 -2.17 4.37 3.79
N ASN A 83 -1.50 4.14 4.92
CA ASN A 83 -0.49 5.05 5.47
C ASN A 83 0.94 4.49 5.41
N LYS A 84 1.11 3.17 5.59
CA LYS A 84 2.43 2.55 5.72
C LYS A 84 2.45 1.06 5.38
N ALA A 85 3.65 0.56 5.14
CA ALA A 85 3.99 -0.86 5.18
C ALA A 85 4.88 -1.15 6.40
N ILE A 86 4.63 -2.27 7.07
CA ILE A 86 5.46 -2.79 8.16
C ILE A 86 6.05 -4.12 7.70
N LYS A 87 7.38 -4.21 7.66
CA LYS A 87 8.14 -5.45 7.49
C LYS A 87 8.33 -6.13 8.85
N THR A 88 7.91 -7.38 8.96
CA THR A 88 7.80 -8.11 10.24
C THR A 88 8.81 -9.20 10.49
#